data_AF-A0AAD6APY3-F1
#
_entry.id   AF-A0AAD6APY3-F1
#
_cell.length_a   1.000
_cell.length_b   1.000
_cell.length_c   1.000
_cell.angle_alpha   90.00
_cell.angle_beta   90.00
_cell.angle_gamma   90.00
#
_symmetry.space_group_name_H-M   'P 1'
#
loop_
_entity.id
_entity.type
_entity.pdbx_description
1 polymer ?
#
loop_
_entity_poly.entity_id
_entity_poly.type
_entity_poly.pdbx_seq_one_letter_code
_entity_poly.pdbx_strand_id
1 'polypeptide(L)'
;MGFQEVWVRSMCRPMEQLVDVEQEYPGEVEYIYMPACVPLWRCSGCCGDENMECQATLESNITLQVMRIHPMISMHHVELTFVEHQRCECRARQKLLNNKSSESNKNRPRRRKHKKTANGCGK
;
A
#
# COMPACT_ATOMS: atom_id res chain seq x y z
N MET A 1 -14.89 -18.50 19.42
CA MET A 1 -14.17 -17.29 19.83
C MET A 1 -15.16 -16.26 20.31
N GLY A 2 -14.95 -15.67 21.49
CA GLY A 2 -15.80 -14.59 22.01
C GLY A 2 -15.39 -13.22 21.46
N PHE A 3 -16.24 -12.20 21.64
CA PHE A 3 -15.98 -10.82 21.17
C PHE A 3 -14.61 -10.29 21.63
N GLN A 4 -14.29 -10.44 22.92
CA GLN A 4 -13.04 -9.95 23.48
C GLN A 4 -11.81 -10.64 22.88
N GLU A 5 -11.92 -11.92 22.53
CA GLU A 5 -10.84 -12.64 21.87
C GLU A 5 -10.62 -12.15 20.44
N VAL A 6 -11.71 -11.93 19.69
CA VAL A 6 -11.64 -11.35 18.34
C VAL A 6 -10.99 -9.98 18.39
N TRP A 7 -11.45 -9.12 19.30
CA TRP A 7 -10.92 -7.77 19.49
C TRP A 7 -9.41 -7.79 19.78
N VAL A 8 -8.96 -8.58 20.76
CA VAL A 8 -7.55 -8.65 21.15
C VAL A 8 -6.67 -9.20 20.02
N ARG A 9 -7.17 -10.17 19.25
CA ARG A 9 -6.43 -10.74 18.11
C ARG A 9 -6.36 -9.81 16.90
N SER A 10 -7.35 -8.93 16.73
CA SER A 10 -7.42 -7.98 15.63
C SER A 10 -6.72 -6.65 15.92
N MET A 11 -6.31 -6.36 17.16
CA MET A 11 -5.61 -5.13 17.51
C MET A 11 -4.25 -5.00 16.80
N CYS A 12 -3.86 -3.75 16.51
CA CYS A 12 -2.58 -3.39 15.91
C CYS A 12 -1.39 -3.99 16.67
N ARG A 13 -0.63 -4.86 15.99
CA ARG A 13 0.59 -5.52 16.52
C ARG A 13 1.45 -6.07 15.37
N PRO A 14 2.71 -6.45 15.63
CA PRO A 14 3.47 -7.27 14.70
C PRO A 14 2.76 -8.61 14.47
N MET A 15 2.59 -8.99 13.20
CA MET A 15 2.09 -10.30 12.78
C MET A 15 2.94 -10.82 11.62
N GLU A 16 3.10 -12.14 11.54
CA GLU A 16 3.76 -12.76 10.40
C GLU A 16 2.90 -12.56 9.13
N GLN A 17 3.53 -12.01 8.09
CA GLN A 17 2.93 -11.79 6.79
C GLN A 17 3.89 -12.27 5.70
N LEU A 18 3.34 -12.84 4.62
CA LEU A 18 4.13 -13.17 3.44
C LEU A 18 4.32 -11.91 2.61
N VAL A 19 5.56 -11.50 2.45
CA VAL A 19 5.94 -10.35 1.63
C VAL A 19 6.58 -10.84 0.34
N ASP A 20 6.12 -10.29 -0.78
CA ASP A 20 6.66 -10.57 -2.10
C ASP A 20 8.09 -10.01 -2.23
N VAL A 21 9.03 -10.88 -2.58
CA VAL A 21 10.45 -10.54 -2.69
C VAL A 21 10.68 -9.56 -3.84
N GLU A 22 9.96 -9.69 -4.96
CA GLU A 22 10.10 -8.83 -6.14
C GLU A 22 9.60 -7.40 -5.85
N GLN A 23 8.56 -7.26 -5.02
CA GLN A 23 8.05 -5.94 -4.63
C GLN A 23 9.01 -5.17 -3.73
N GLU A 24 9.71 -5.85 -2.81
CA GLU A 24 10.72 -5.24 -1.94
C GLU A 24 12.04 -4.99 -2.67
N TYR A 25 12.36 -5.84 -3.65
CA TYR A 25 13.56 -5.78 -4.47
C TYR A 25 13.24 -5.70 -5.97
N PRO A 26 12.64 -4.59 -6.44
CA PRO A 26 12.38 -4.40 -7.86
C PRO A 26 13.71 -4.32 -8.59
N GLY A 27 14.08 -5.38 -9.29
CA GLY A 27 15.31 -5.45 -10.07
C GLY A 27 15.20 -4.66 -11.38
N GLU A 28 16.34 -4.30 -11.97
CA GLU A 28 16.39 -3.73 -13.34
C GLU A 28 16.19 -4.80 -14.43
N VAL A 29 16.33 -6.08 -14.07
CA VAL A 29 16.16 -7.26 -14.94
C VAL A 29 15.11 -8.19 -14.32
N GLU A 30 14.32 -8.86 -15.14
CA GLU A 30 13.32 -9.86 -14.72
C GLU A 30 14.03 -11.11 -14.14
N TYR A 31 14.39 -11.05 -12.86
CA TYR A 31 14.83 -12.20 -12.07
C TYR A 31 13.61 -12.90 -11.47
N ILE A 32 13.71 -14.22 -11.33
CA ILE A 32 12.76 -15.00 -10.54
C ILE A 32 13.40 -15.33 -9.20
N TYR A 33 12.73 -14.99 -8.11
CA TYR A 33 13.14 -15.37 -6.76
C TYR A 33 12.44 -16.65 -6.31
N MET A 34 13.18 -17.55 -5.66
CA MET A 34 12.63 -18.76 -5.05
C MET A 34 13.10 -18.86 -3.58
N PRO A 35 12.17 -18.84 -2.60
CA PRO A 35 10.73 -18.62 -2.76
C PRO A 35 10.41 -17.21 -3.29
N ALA A 36 9.24 -17.03 -3.91
CA ALA A 36 8.79 -15.73 -4.41
C ALA A 36 8.33 -14.78 -3.28
N CYS A 37 7.96 -15.34 -2.12
CA CYS A 37 7.60 -14.59 -0.92
C CYS A 37 8.34 -15.12 0.31
N VAL A 38 8.59 -14.25 1.28
CA VAL A 38 9.24 -14.59 2.56
C VAL A 38 8.35 -14.20 3.75
N PRO A 39 8.35 -14.97 4.85
CA PRO A 39 7.64 -14.61 6.07
C PRO A 39 8.40 -13.50 6.80
N LEU A 40 7.71 -12.39 7.10
CA LEU A 40 8.26 -11.26 7.86
C LEU A 40 7.25 -10.78 8.90
N TRP A 41 7.75 -10.32 10.05
CA TRP A 41 6.93 -9.58 11.00
C TRP A 41 6.63 -8.18 10.48
N ARG A 42 5.36 -7.90 10.19
CA ARG A 42 4.88 -6.58 9.73
C ARG A 42 3.72 -6.12 10.61
N CYS A 43 3.52 -4.81 10.70
CA CYS A 43 2.44 -4.23 11.49
C CYS A 43 1.12 -4.49 10.79
N SER A 44 0.20 -5.13 11.51
CA SER A 44 -1.11 -5.48 10.99
C SER A 44 -2.16 -5.39 12.09
N GLY A 45 -3.43 -5.39 11.70
CA GLY A 45 -4.57 -5.22 12.60
C GLY A 45 -5.26 -3.86 12.49
N CYS A 46 -6.30 -3.66 13.29
CA CYS A 46 -7.16 -2.49 13.28
C CYS A 46 -6.92 -1.59 14.50
N CYS A 47 -7.14 -0.29 14.32
CA CYS A 47 -6.94 0.74 15.34
C CYS A 47 -8.24 1.25 15.99
N GLY A 48 -9.39 0.64 15.68
CA GLY A 48 -10.70 1.02 16.21
C GLY A 48 -11.27 2.34 15.65
N ASP A 49 -10.41 3.20 15.08
CA ASP A 49 -10.76 4.47 14.44
C ASP A 49 -10.25 4.47 12.98
N GLU A 50 -11.12 4.85 12.04
CA GLU A 50 -10.82 4.91 10.60
C GLU A 50 -9.79 5.99 10.24
N ASN A 51 -9.67 7.02 11.08
CA ASN A 51 -8.67 8.09 10.95
C ASN A 51 -7.29 7.68 11.46
N MET A 52 -7.15 6.48 12.03
CA MET A 52 -5.88 5.93 12.50
C MET A 52 -5.36 4.83 11.55
N GLU A 53 -4.08 4.56 11.63
CA GLU A 53 -3.38 3.51 10.88
C GLU A 53 -2.36 2.82 11.79
N CYS A 54 -2.22 1.51 11.63
CA CYS A 54 -1.26 0.70 12.37
C CYS A 54 0.12 0.86 11.74
N GLN A 55 1.04 1.53 12.44
CA GLN A 55 2.37 1.86 11.92
C GLN A 55 3.47 1.33 12.83
N ALA A 56 4.63 1.03 12.24
CA ALA A 56 5.80 0.61 13.00
C ALA A 56 6.34 1.76 13.85
N THR A 57 6.77 1.42 15.06
CA THR A 57 7.49 2.34 15.95
C THR A 57 8.90 1.89 16.25
N LEU A 58 9.20 0.61 15.97
CA LEU A 58 10.53 0.03 16.04
C LEU A 58 10.67 -1.01 14.93
N GLU A 59 11.77 -0.93 14.20
CA GLU A 59 12.10 -1.79 13.08
C GLU A 59 13.48 -2.41 13.26
N SER A 60 13.70 -3.57 12.65
CA SER A 60 15.00 -4.22 12.56
C SER A 60 15.19 -4.87 11.20
N ASN A 61 16.43 -4.89 10.74
CA ASN A 61 16.79 -5.60 9.53
C ASN A 61 17.06 -7.07 9.83
N ILE A 62 16.57 -7.96 8.99
CA ILE A 62 16.92 -9.38 8.98
C ILE A 62 17.50 -9.75 7.63
N THR A 63 18.40 -10.72 7.58
CA THR A 63 18.95 -11.21 6.33
C THR A 63 18.46 -12.63 6.09
N LEU A 64 17.84 -12.84 4.93
CA LEU A 64 17.30 -14.12 4.49
C LEU A 64 18.03 -14.58 3.23
N GLN A 65 18.22 -15.88 3.11
CA GLN A 65 18.76 -16.48 1.90
C GLN A 65 17.63 -16.90 0.97
N VAL A 66 17.70 -16.45 -0.29
CA VAL A 66 16.79 -16.85 -1.37
C VAL A 66 17.59 -17.30 -2.58
N MET A 67 16.95 -18.03 -3.49
CA MET A 67 17.52 -18.34 -4.79
C MET A 67 17.16 -17.26 -5.79
N ARG A 68 18.16 -16.69 -6.47
CA ARG A 68 17.94 -15.81 -7.61
C ARG A 68 18.19 -16.57 -8.90
N ILE A 69 17.19 -16.61 -9.76
CA ILE A 69 17.21 -17.35 -11.02
C ILE A 69 17.16 -16.35 -12.16
N HIS A 70 18.19 -16.36 -12.99
CA HIS A 70 18.16 -15.75 -14.32
C HIS A 70 17.87 -16.86 -15.33
N PRO A 71 16.70 -16.85 -16.00
CA PRO A 71 16.33 -17.90 -16.95
C PRO A 71 17.46 -18.15 -17.96
N MET A 72 17.81 -19.42 -18.15
CA MET A 72 18.84 -19.90 -19.10
C MET A 72 20.29 -19.42 -18.85
N ILE A 73 20.56 -18.60 -17.83
CA ILE A 73 21.91 -18.04 -17.58
C ILE A 73 22.50 -18.56 -16.28
N SER A 74 21.81 -18.38 -15.15
CA SER A 74 22.39 -18.69 -13.83
C SER A 74 21.32 -18.90 -12.76
N MET A 75 21.72 -19.63 -11.73
CA MET A 75 20.92 -19.86 -10.54
C MET A 75 21.86 -19.98 -9.35
N HIS A 76 21.70 -19.10 -8.37
CA HIS A 76 22.57 -19.06 -7.18
C HIS A 76 21.84 -18.49 -5.97
N HIS A 77 22.31 -18.86 -4.78
CA HIS A 77 21.83 -18.31 -3.51
C HIS A 77 22.30 -16.85 -3.38
N VAL A 78 21.41 -15.99 -2.89
CA VAL A 78 21.68 -14.60 -2.56
C VAL A 78 21.13 -14.30 -1.18
N GLU A 79 21.81 -13.41 -0.45
CA GLU A 79 21.34 -12.88 0.81
C GLU A 79 20.64 -11.55 0.56
N LEU A 80 19.39 -11.45 0.99
CA LEU A 80 18.58 -10.24 0.91
C LEU A 80 18.20 -9.77 2.31
N THR A 81 18.18 -8.46 2.52
CA THR A 81 17.92 -7.85 3.82
C THR A 81 16.53 -7.23 3.87
N PHE A 82 15.67 -7.74 4.73
CA PHE A 82 14.30 -7.25 4.85
C PHE A 82 14.10 -6.46 6.13
N VAL A 83 13.12 -5.57 6.13
CA VAL A 83 12.68 -4.86 7.33
C VAL A 83 11.58 -5.65 8.03
N GLU A 84 11.77 -5.90 9.32
CA GLU A 84 10.77 -6.42 10.24
C GLU A 84 10.36 -5.37 11.26
N HIS A 85 9.08 -5.38 11.63
CA HIS A 85 8.52 -4.48 12.63
C HIS A 85 8.49 -5.18 13.99
N GLN A 86 9.19 -4.64 14.98
CA GLN A 86 9.25 -5.19 16.33
C GLN A 86 8.17 -4.62 17.25
N ARG A 87 7.71 -3.38 16.99
CA ARG A 87 6.64 -2.71 17.76
C ARG A 87 5.76 -1.90 16.82
N CYS A 88 4.46 -1.90 17.10
CA CYS A 88 3.45 -1.22 16.30
C CYS A 88 2.54 -0.39 17.20
N GLU A 89 2.12 0.77 16.70
CA GLU A 89 1.16 1.64 17.38
C GLU A 89 0.18 2.23 16.38
N CYS A 90 -1.01 2.58 16.87
CA CYS A 90 -2.00 3.30 16.10
C CYS A 90 -1.64 4.79 16.08
N ARG A 91 -1.41 5.32 14.88
CA ARG A 91 -1.10 6.75 14.67
C ARG A 91 -2.12 7.38 13.74
N ALA A 92 -2.32 8.69 13.89
CA ALA A 92 -3.22 9.43 13.02
C ALA A 92 -2.71 9.37 11.58
N ARG A 93 -3.61 9.07 10.63
CA ARG A 93 -3.28 9.07 9.21
C ARG A 93 -2.79 10.45 8.83
N GLN A 94 -1.62 10.52 8.21
CA GLN A 94 -1.16 11.75 7.59
C GLN A 94 -2.08 12.04 6.40
N LYS A 95 -2.98 13.01 6.56
CA LYS A 95 -3.72 13.54 5.41
C LYS A 95 -2.66 14.14 4.49
N LEU A 96 -2.37 13.47 3.38
CA LEU A 96 -1.63 14.08 2.28
C LEU A 96 -2.41 15.34 1.92
N LEU A 97 -1.93 16.50 2.39
CA LEU A 97 -2.39 17.80 1.92
C LEU A 97 -1.96 17.85 0.46
N ASN A 98 -2.84 17.34 -0.40
CA ASN A 98 -2.72 17.48 -1.83
C ASN A 98 -2.96 18.97 -2.10
N ASN A 99 -1.92 19.78 -1.93
CA ASN A 99 -1.90 21.20 -2.25
C ASN A 99 -1.96 21.35 -3.77
N LYS A 100 -3.11 21.03 -4.36
CA LYS A 100 -3.55 21.55 -5.64
C LYS A 100 -4.33 22.85 -5.40
N SER A 101 -3.68 23.82 -4.78
CA SER A 101 -4.11 25.21 -4.74
C SER A 101 -3.12 26.00 -5.60
N SER A 102 -3.40 26.15 -6.90
CA SER A 102 -4.14 27.28 -7.48
C SER A 102 -3.26 28.49 -7.75
N GLU A 103 -2.82 28.64 -9.01
CA GLU A 103 -2.46 29.93 -9.61
C GLU A 103 -3.16 30.09 -10.98
N SER A 104 -4.36 30.67 -10.90
CA SER A 104 -4.86 31.81 -11.68
C SER A 104 -4.33 32.06 -13.10
N ASN A 105 -5.22 32.04 -14.12
CA ASN A 105 -5.65 33.29 -14.80
C ASN A 105 -6.63 33.11 -15.97
N LYS A 106 -7.67 33.97 -15.93
CA LYS A 106 -8.33 34.70 -17.03
C LYS A 106 -9.39 34.00 -17.90
N ASN A 107 -10.64 34.34 -17.55
CA ASN A 107 -11.69 34.86 -18.43
C ASN A 107 -11.83 34.23 -19.82
N ARG A 108 -12.80 33.31 -19.97
CA ARG A 108 -13.48 33.10 -21.25
C ARG A 108 -14.99 33.24 -21.08
N PRO A 109 -15.63 34.24 -21.72
CA PRO A 109 -17.06 34.51 -21.52
C PRO A 109 -17.93 33.35 -22.02
N ARG A 110 -18.82 32.88 -21.14
CA ARG A 110 -19.88 31.90 -21.46
C ARG A 110 -20.82 32.52 -22.50
N ARG A 111 -20.69 32.11 -23.77
CA ARG A 111 -21.70 32.38 -24.80
C ARG A 111 -23.04 31.77 -24.38
N ARG A 112 -23.96 32.61 -23.92
CA ARG A 112 -25.39 32.30 -23.80
C ARG A 112 -25.90 31.98 -25.20
N LYS A 113 -26.33 30.73 -25.45
CA LYS A 113 -27.13 30.40 -26.63
C LYS A 113 -28.58 30.16 -26.21
N HIS A 114 -29.43 30.89 -26.92
CA HIS A 114 -30.85 31.13 -26.72
C HIS A 114 -31.70 29.85 -26.59
N LYS A 115 -32.64 29.91 -25.64
CA LYS A 115 -33.85 29.09 -25.56
C LYS A 115 -34.66 29.26 -26.85
N LYS A 116 -34.93 28.18 -27.58
CA LYS A 116 -36.02 28.11 -28.55
C LYS A 116 -37.05 27.09 -28.05
N THR A 117 -38.26 27.58 -27.85
CA THR A 117 -39.46 26.84 -27.48
C THR A 117 -40.15 26.23 -28.71
N ALA A 118 -40.92 25.18 -28.40
CA ALA A 118 -42.20 24.79 -29.00
C ALA A 118 -42.22 23.69 -30.09
N ASN A 119 -43.04 22.68 -29.74
CA ASN A 119 -43.96 21.87 -30.54
C ASN A 119 -43.48 20.57 -31.19
N GLY A 120 -44.18 19.47 -30.85
CA GLY A 120 -44.20 18.23 -31.64
C GLY A 120 -44.70 17.02 -30.84
N CYS A 121 -45.99 16.73 -30.95
CA CYS A 121 -46.69 15.61 -30.32
C CYS A 121 -46.58 14.33 -31.18
N GLY A 122 -46.47 13.16 -30.53
CA GLY A 122 -47.01 11.85 -30.93
C GLY A 122 -46.65 11.21 -32.29
N LYS A 123 -45.99 10.05 -32.22
CA LYS A 123 -46.59 8.73 -32.52
C LYS A 123 -45.66 7.62 -32.04
#